data_AF-U2IVC2-F1
#
_entry.id   AF-U2IVC2-F1
#
_cell.length_a   1.000
_cell.length_b   1.000
_cell.length_c   1.000
_cell.angle_alpha   90.00
_cell.angle_beta   90.00
_cell.angle_gamma   90.00
#
_symmetry.space_group_name_H-M   'P 1'
#
loop_
_entity.id
_entity.type
_entity.pdbx_description
1 polymer ?
#
loop_
_entity_poly.entity_id
_entity_poly.type
_entity_poly.pdbx_seq_one_letter_code
_entity_poly.pdbx_strand_id
1 'polypeptide(L)'
;MILQIEPIDRAISDLKSQRHYDEVIYTSPDGETFDQGIANQMSLQENLIILCGHYKGIDHRIREHLITREISIGDYVLTGGELPAAIMVDAVVRLLPGVIGDAESALSDTFQDDLLAPPIYTRPAEYKGWRVPDILLSGHAARIEAWKMDCALERTKRLRPDLYAKHVGRGK
;
A
#
# COMPACT_ATOMS: atom_id res chain seq x y z
N MET A 1 -0.61 30.28 -2.88
CA MET A 1 -1.59 30.14 -3.98
C MET A 1 -2.47 28.94 -3.71
N ILE A 2 -3.71 28.94 -4.19
CA ILE A 2 -4.69 27.85 -4.06
C ILE A 2 -5.13 27.49 -5.48
N LEU A 3 -5.26 26.20 -5.79
CA LEU A 3 -5.77 25.77 -7.09
C LEU A 3 -7.27 26.09 -7.22
N GLN A 4 -7.62 26.73 -8.33
CA GLN A 4 -8.99 27.18 -8.61
C GLN A 4 -9.92 26.01 -8.91
N ILE A 5 -11.21 26.19 -8.60
CA ILE A 5 -12.25 25.18 -8.88
C ILE A 5 -12.48 24.93 -10.37
N GLU A 6 -12.58 25.97 -11.20
CA GLU A 6 -13.01 25.83 -12.60
C GLU A 6 -12.09 24.92 -13.43
N PRO A 7 -10.74 25.05 -13.41
CA PRO A 7 -9.89 24.17 -14.21
C PRO A 7 -9.97 22.71 -13.77
N ILE A 8 -10.11 22.46 -12.46
CA ILE A 8 -10.20 21.11 -11.89
C ILE A 8 -11.55 20.48 -12.23
N ASP A 9 -12.64 21.21 -12.04
CA ASP A 9 -13.98 20.76 -12.41
C ASP A 9 -14.08 20.41 -13.91
N ARG A 10 -13.55 21.27 -14.78
CA ARG A 10 -13.51 21.01 -16.22
C ARG A 10 -12.73 19.75 -16.58
N ALA A 11 -11.57 19.52 -15.94
CA ALA A 11 -10.77 18.33 -16.19
C ALA A 11 -11.46 17.05 -15.69
N ILE A 12 -12.02 17.06 -14.48
CA ILE A 12 -12.73 15.91 -13.91
C ILE A 12 -14.00 15.60 -14.72
N SER A 13 -14.75 16.63 -15.11
CA SER A 13 -15.97 16.48 -15.92
C SER A 13 -15.68 15.92 -17.31
N ASP A 14 -14.63 16.40 -17.98
CA ASP A 14 -14.20 15.86 -19.27
C ASP A 14 -13.83 14.37 -19.16
N LEU A 15 -13.01 13.99 -18.17
CA LEU A 15 -12.66 12.57 -17.94
C LEU A 15 -13.92 11.72 -17.68
N LYS A 16 -14.80 12.16 -16.78
CA LYS A 16 -16.07 11.47 -16.47
C LYS A 16 -17.01 11.35 -17.65
N SER A 17 -16.89 12.21 -18.68
CA SER A 17 -17.67 12.09 -19.91
C SER A 17 -17.18 10.97 -20.84
N GLN A 18 -15.91 10.57 -20.72
CA GLN A 18 -15.27 9.57 -21.58
C GLN A 18 -15.49 8.14 -21.07
N ARG A 19 -15.63 7.96 -19.75
CA ARG A 19 -15.85 6.67 -19.09
C ARG A 19 -16.32 6.84 -17.64
N HIS A 20 -16.85 5.76 -17.08
CA HIS A 20 -17.15 5.71 -15.65
C HIS A 20 -15.85 5.64 -14.83
N TYR A 21 -15.86 6.28 -13.66
CA TYR A 21 -14.77 6.24 -12.68
C TYR A 21 -15.36 5.85 -11.34
N ASP A 22 -14.79 4.84 -10.71
CA ASP A 22 -15.22 4.31 -9.43
C ASP A 22 -14.92 5.32 -8.30
N GLU A 23 -13.78 6.01 -8.39
CA GLU A 23 -13.34 6.98 -7.40
C GLU A 23 -12.66 8.21 -8.03
N VAL A 24 -12.85 9.36 -7.37
CA VAL A 24 -12.06 10.58 -7.55
C VAL A 24 -11.36 10.86 -6.23
N ILE A 25 -10.08 10.54 -6.18
CA ILE A 25 -9.27 10.52 -4.97
C ILE A 25 -8.44 11.80 -4.90
N TYR A 26 -8.49 12.50 -3.77
CA TYR A 26 -7.59 13.63 -3.51
C TYR A 26 -6.46 13.23 -2.56
N THR A 27 -5.23 13.50 -2.95
CA THR A 27 -4.06 13.28 -2.09
C THR A 27 -3.96 14.40 -1.07
N SER A 28 -4.27 14.11 0.19
CA SER A 28 -4.34 15.12 1.25
C SER A 28 -3.79 14.58 2.58
N PRO A 29 -2.99 15.37 3.32
CA PRO A 29 -2.41 14.91 4.59
C PRO A 29 -3.46 14.69 5.70
N ASP A 30 -4.65 15.29 5.59
CA ASP A 30 -5.80 15.12 6.49
C ASP A 30 -6.78 14.02 6.04
N GLY A 31 -6.43 13.25 5.00
CA GLY A 31 -7.19 12.09 4.51
C GLY A 31 -6.94 10.82 5.33
N GLU A 32 -7.63 9.74 4.95
CA GLU A 32 -7.39 8.41 5.49
C GLU A 32 -5.97 7.94 5.14
N THR A 33 -5.23 7.40 6.11
CA THR A 33 -3.87 6.91 5.86
C THR A 33 -3.89 5.66 4.97
N PHE A 34 -3.21 5.76 3.83
CA PHE A 34 -3.05 4.68 2.87
C PHE A 34 -2.38 3.45 3.50
N ASP A 35 -3.03 2.30 3.39
CA ASP A 35 -2.49 1.01 3.83
C ASP A 35 -2.71 -0.08 2.77
N GLN A 36 -2.22 -1.29 3.06
CA GLN A 36 -2.32 -2.42 2.14
C GLN A 36 -3.77 -2.86 1.89
N GLY A 37 -4.67 -2.68 2.88
CA GLY A 37 -6.10 -2.96 2.71
C GLY A 37 -6.76 -2.01 1.71
N ILE A 38 -6.40 -0.73 1.78
CA ILE A 38 -6.84 0.28 0.80
C ILE A 38 -6.29 -0.04 -0.60
N ALA A 39 -5.00 -0.40 -0.71
CA ALA A 39 -4.42 -0.82 -1.98
C ALA A 39 -5.17 -2.03 -2.58
N ASN A 40 -5.49 -3.03 -1.76
CA ASN A 40 -6.27 -4.21 -2.16
C ASN A 40 -7.66 -3.80 -2.66
N GLN A 41 -8.38 -2.92 -1.96
CA GLN A 41 -9.68 -2.41 -2.40
C GLN A 41 -9.59 -1.67 -3.74
N MET A 42 -8.61 -0.78 -3.87
CA MET A 42 -8.40 0.01 -5.08
C MET A 42 -8.02 -0.87 -6.28
N SER A 43 -7.32 -1.99 -6.06
CA SER A 43 -6.96 -2.94 -7.13
C SER A 43 -8.16 -3.67 -7.75
N LEU A 44 -9.31 -3.66 -7.08
CA LEU A 44 -10.56 -4.24 -7.56
C LEU A 44 -11.39 -3.24 -8.40
N GLN A 45 -10.97 -1.98 -8.49
CA GLN A 45 -11.67 -0.92 -9.21
C GLN A 45 -11.19 -0.86 -10.67
N GLU A 46 -12.06 -0.43 -11.58
CA GLU A 46 -11.75 -0.40 -13.01
C GLU A 46 -11.06 0.91 -13.41
N ASN A 47 -11.56 2.06 -12.93
CA ASN A 47 -11.08 3.37 -13.34
C ASN A 47 -11.01 4.34 -12.15
N LEU A 48 -9.84 4.94 -11.95
CA LEU A 48 -9.58 5.88 -10.85
C LEU A 48 -9.07 7.23 -11.36
N ILE A 49 -9.50 8.32 -10.72
CA ILE A 49 -8.88 9.64 -10.86
C ILE A 49 -8.12 9.93 -9.57
N ILE A 50 -6.85 10.33 -9.67
CA ILE A 50 -6.07 10.81 -8.52
C ILE A 50 -5.74 12.30 -8.75
N LEU A 51 -6.40 13.17 -7.99
CA LEU A 51 -6.16 14.60 -7.99
C LEU A 51 -4.97 14.92 -7.08
N CYS A 52 -3.88 15.38 -7.71
CA CYS A 52 -2.68 15.83 -7.02
C CYS A 52 -2.84 17.29 -6.58
N GLY A 53 -2.76 17.54 -5.27
CA GLY A 53 -2.71 18.91 -4.74
C GLY A 53 -1.36 19.58 -5.00
N HIS A 54 -1.34 20.90 -5.08
CA HIS A 54 -0.10 21.68 -5.11
C HIS A 54 -0.30 23.00 -4.35
N TYR A 55 0.80 23.73 -4.09
CA TYR A 55 0.79 25.00 -3.37
C TYR A 55 0.25 24.86 -1.93
N LYS A 56 -0.80 25.61 -1.57
CA LYS A 56 -1.48 25.48 -0.26
C LYS A 56 -2.62 24.45 -0.29
N GLY A 57 -2.98 23.92 -1.46
CA GLY A 57 -4.11 23.02 -1.66
C GLY A 57 -5.07 23.50 -2.74
N ILE A 58 -6.26 22.90 -2.74
CA ILE A 58 -7.34 23.15 -3.70
C ILE A 58 -8.49 23.94 -3.04
N ASP A 59 -9.34 24.57 -3.85
CA ASP A 59 -10.61 25.12 -3.38
C ASP A 59 -11.45 24.05 -2.67
N HIS A 60 -11.93 24.33 -1.46
CA HIS A 60 -12.59 23.33 -0.61
C HIS A 60 -13.87 22.75 -1.22
N ARG A 61 -14.55 23.50 -2.08
CA ARG A 61 -15.76 23.03 -2.79
C ARG A 61 -15.46 21.85 -3.72
N ILE A 62 -14.21 21.70 -4.18
CA ILE A 62 -13.79 20.50 -4.92
C ILE A 62 -13.90 19.27 -4.01
N ARG A 63 -13.43 19.37 -2.76
CA ARG A 63 -13.51 18.29 -1.75
C ARG A 63 -14.96 17.95 -1.44
N GLU A 64 -15.83 18.95 -1.31
CA GLU A 64 -17.24 18.76 -0.97
C GLU A 64 -18.10 18.14 -2.10
N HIS A 65 -17.74 18.37 -3.37
CA HIS A 65 -18.62 18.05 -4.49
C HIS A 65 -18.04 17.08 -5.52
N LEU A 66 -16.72 17.01 -5.68
CA LEU A 66 -16.07 16.26 -6.76
C LEU A 66 -15.28 15.05 -6.25
N ILE A 67 -14.76 15.13 -5.01
CA ILE A 67 -13.91 14.10 -4.39
C ILE A 67 -14.77 13.06 -3.68
N THR A 68 -14.48 11.78 -3.94
CA THR A 68 -15.15 10.66 -3.27
C THR A 68 -14.34 10.12 -2.10
N ARG A 69 -13.01 10.27 -2.15
CA ARG A 69 -12.10 9.82 -1.11
C ARG A 69 -10.89 10.72 -0.97
N GLU A 70 -10.42 10.89 0.26
CA GLU A 70 -9.19 11.63 0.56
C GLU A 70 -8.18 10.70 1.21
N ILE A 71 -6.96 10.66 0.66
CA ILE A 71 -5.94 9.70 1.08
C ILE A 71 -4.64 10.43 1.43
N SER A 72 -4.12 10.12 2.61
CA SER A 72 -2.79 10.52 3.10
C SER A 72 -1.82 9.35 2.95
N ILE A 73 -0.54 9.63 2.68
CA ILE A 73 0.53 8.59 2.71
C ILE A 73 1.36 8.63 4.01
N GLY A 74 0.91 9.43 4.99
CA GLY A 74 1.50 9.49 6.33
C GLY A 74 1.57 10.90 6.91
N ASP A 75 2.02 10.97 8.16
CA ASP A 75 2.00 12.19 8.99
C ASP A 75 3.19 13.11 8.70
N TYR A 76 3.29 13.56 7.45
CA TYR A 76 4.31 14.50 6.97
C TYR A 76 3.79 15.31 5.79
N VAL A 77 4.51 16.37 5.42
CA VAL A 77 4.08 17.30 4.35
C VAL A 77 5.05 17.22 3.18
N LEU A 78 4.50 17.06 1.98
CA LEU A 78 5.21 17.12 0.71
C LEU A 78 4.84 18.40 -0.05
N THR A 79 5.62 18.73 -1.08
CA THR A 79 5.38 19.92 -1.91
C THR A 79 4.17 19.80 -2.83
N GLY A 80 3.74 18.57 -3.12
CA GLY A 80 2.62 18.26 -4.01
C GLY A 80 2.17 16.81 -3.88
N GLY A 81 1.05 16.51 -4.54
CA GLY A 81 0.36 15.21 -4.51
C GLY A 81 0.92 14.15 -5.45
N GLU A 82 1.90 14.48 -6.29
CA GLU A 82 2.40 13.61 -7.35
C GLU A 82 3.12 12.37 -6.80
N LEU A 83 3.94 12.53 -5.75
CA LEU A 83 4.59 11.39 -5.08
C LEU A 83 3.58 10.48 -4.35
N PRO A 84 2.62 11.01 -3.56
CA PRO A 84 1.52 10.21 -3.03
C PRO A 84 0.78 9.42 -4.11
N ALA A 85 0.42 10.07 -5.22
CA ALA A 85 -0.26 9.42 -6.33
C ALA A 85 0.59 8.28 -6.92
N ALA A 86 1.89 8.51 -7.14
CA ALA A 86 2.80 7.49 -7.68
C ALA A 86 2.96 6.29 -6.72
N ILE A 87 3.07 6.54 -5.41
CA ILE A 87 3.16 5.49 -4.39
C ILE A 87 1.89 4.63 -4.38
N MET A 88 0.72 5.28 -4.43
CA MET A 88 -0.56 4.58 -4.46
C MET A 88 -0.71 3.74 -5.74
N VAL A 89 -0.34 4.29 -6.90
CA VAL A 89 -0.38 3.57 -8.18
C VAL A 89 0.54 2.35 -8.16
N ASP A 90 1.77 2.47 -7.65
CA ASP A 90 2.70 1.34 -7.54
C ASP A 90 2.13 0.21 -6.66
N ALA A 91 1.60 0.56 -5.49
CA ALA A 91 1.02 -0.38 -4.54
C ALA A 91 -0.26 -1.06 -5.06
N VAL A 92 -1.03 -0.38 -5.92
CA VAL A 92 -2.25 -0.93 -6.53
C VAL A 92 -1.92 -1.79 -7.75
N VAL A 93 -1.08 -1.30 -8.66
CA VAL A 93 -0.76 -1.98 -9.92
C VAL A 93 -0.05 -3.30 -9.69
N ARG A 94 0.81 -3.41 -8.67
CA ARG A 94 1.47 -4.67 -8.32
C ARG A 94 0.50 -5.81 -7.98
N LEU A 95 -0.73 -5.49 -7.57
CA LEU A 95 -1.76 -6.46 -7.19
C LEU A 95 -2.56 -6.95 -8.41
N LEU A 96 -2.44 -6.28 -9.56
CA LEU A 96 -3.19 -6.64 -10.76
C LEU A 96 -2.65 -7.95 -11.36
N PRO A 97 -3.54 -8.87 -11.79
CA PRO A 97 -3.14 -10.12 -12.41
C PRO A 97 -2.22 -9.91 -13.61
N GLY A 98 -1.08 -10.60 -13.62
CA GLY A 98 -0.11 -10.58 -14.72
C GLY A 98 0.94 -9.46 -14.65
N VAL A 99 0.88 -8.56 -13.66
CA VAL A 99 1.91 -7.53 -13.46
C VAL A 99 3.16 -8.11 -12.81
N ILE A 100 2.98 -8.88 -11.74
CA ILE A 100 4.07 -9.61 -11.09
C ILE A 100 4.07 -11.08 -11.54
N GLY A 101 5.26 -11.63 -11.78
CA GLY A 101 5.40 -12.99 -12.31
C GLY A 101 5.02 -14.10 -11.32
N ASP A 102 5.12 -13.82 -10.02
CA ASP A 102 4.74 -14.73 -8.95
C ASP A 102 3.63 -14.11 -8.09
N ALA A 103 2.38 -14.49 -8.38
CA ALA A 103 1.21 -14.00 -7.67
C ALA A 103 1.19 -14.45 -6.19
N GLU A 104 1.81 -15.59 -5.86
CA GLU A 104 1.90 -16.05 -4.47
C GLU A 104 2.79 -15.12 -3.64
N SER A 105 3.80 -14.51 -4.27
CA SER A 105 4.66 -13.52 -3.60
C SER A 105 3.85 -12.34 -3.06
N ALA A 106 2.86 -11.83 -3.79
CA ALA A 106 2.02 -10.73 -3.29
C ALA A 106 1.08 -11.13 -2.15
N LEU A 107 0.68 -12.41 -2.08
CA LEU A 107 -0.20 -12.92 -1.02
C LEU A 107 0.56 -13.16 0.29
N SER A 108 1.85 -13.49 0.21
CA SER A 108 2.72 -13.71 1.37
C SER A 108 3.45 -12.46 1.88
N ASP A 109 3.18 -11.30 1.27
CA ASP A 109 3.86 -10.06 1.61
C ASP A 109 3.43 -9.50 2.97
N THR A 110 4.32 -8.65 3.49
CA THR A 110 4.06 -7.89 4.71
C THR A 110 2.74 -7.12 4.60
N PHE A 111 1.98 -7.09 5.70
CA PHE A 111 0.69 -6.40 5.87
C PHE A 111 -0.55 -7.09 5.26
N GLN A 112 -0.43 -8.16 4.47
CA GLN A 112 -1.61 -8.88 3.96
C GLN A 112 -2.42 -9.53 5.11
N ASP A 113 -1.71 -10.09 6.09
CA ASP A 113 -2.23 -10.76 7.27
C ASP A 113 -1.92 -10.00 8.57
N ASP A 114 -1.59 -8.70 8.48
CA ASP A 114 -1.07 -7.88 9.58
C ASP A 114 0.26 -8.39 10.19
N LEU A 115 1.02 -9.24 9.49
CA LEU A 115 2.37 -9.64 9.90
C LEU A 115 3.45 -9.00 9.04
N LEU A 116 4.63 -8.86 9.62
CA LEU A 116 5.87 -8.59 8.90
C LEU A 116 6.41 -9.88 8.30
N ALA A 117 6.95 -9.79 7.08
CA ALA A 117 7.58 -10.92 6.42
C ALA A 117 8.75 -11.50 7.26
N PRO A 118 8.96 -12.83 7.18
CA PRO A 118 10.14 -13.47 7.77
C PRO A 118 11.43 -12.94 7.12
N PRO A 119 12.58 -13.11 7.79
CA PRO A 119 13.85 -12.73 7.19
C PRO A 119 14.16 -13.62 5.99
N ILE A 120 14.59 -12.99 4.90
CA ILE A 120 14.91 -13.65 3.64
C ILE A 120 16.42 -13.81 3.52
N TYR A 121 16.86 -15.00 3.12
CA TYR A 121 18.26 -15.34 2.90
C TYR A 121 18.46 -15.81 1.46
N THR A 122 19.65 -15.56 0.94
CA THR A 122 20.06 -16.04 -0.39
C THR A 122 21.49 -16.53 -0.34
N ARG A 123 21.99 -17.04 -1.46
CA ARG A 123 23.37 -17.51 -1.59
C ARG A 123 24.36 -16.35 -1.43
N PRO A 124 25.56 -16.58 -0.88
CA PRO A 124 26.10 -17.86 -0.41
C PRO A 124 25.60 -18.27 0.99
N ALA A 125 25.71 -19.56 1.34
CA ALA A 125 25.25 -20.09 2.64
C ALA A 125 26.01 -19.52 3.85
N GLU A 126 27.25 -19.07 3.64
CA GLU A 126 28.04 -18.39 4.64
C GLU A 126 28.75 -17.19 4.00
N TYR A 127 28.65 -16.03 4.63
CA TYR A 127 29.33 -14.81 4.22
C TYR A 127 29.98 -14.15 5.43
N LYS A 128 31.32 -14.06 5.46
CA LYS A 128 32.09 -13.50 6.59
C LYS A 128 31.79 -14.16 7.95
N GLY A 129 31.54 -15.47 7.96
CA GLY A 129 31.14 -16.20 9.16
C GLY A 129 29.65 -16.04 9.54
N TRP A 130 28.87 -15.25 8.80
CA TRP A 130 27.42 -15.15 8.98
C TRP A 130 26.75 -16.25 8.19
N ARG A 131 26.12 -17.19 8.91
CA ARG A 131 25.49 -18.37 8.32
C ARG A 131 24.00 -18.14 8.11
N VAL A 132 23.50 -18.64 6.99
CA VAL A 132 22.07 -18.89 6.80
C VAL A 132 21.62 -19.90 7.87
N PRO A 133 20.44 -19.70 8.51
CA PRO A 133 19.91 -20.67 9.46
C PRO A 133 19.86 -22.09 8.88
N ASP A 134 20.39 -23.08 9.60
CA ASP A 134 20.49 -24.47 9.12
C ASP A 134 19.13 -25.05 8.70
N ILE A 135 18.04 -24.59 9.32
CA ILE A 135 16.67 -24.98 8.97
C ILE A 135 16.32 -24.64 7.50
N LEU A 136 16.80 -23.50 7.00
CA LEU A 136 16.58 -23.08 5.60
C LEU A 136 17.44 -23.87 4.62
N LEU A 137 18.51 -24.52 5.10
CA LEU A 137 19.38 -25.41 4.31
C LEU A 137 18.90 -26.87 4.33
N SER A 138 17.91 -27.20 5.16
CA SER A 138 17.50 -28.58 5.43
C SER A 138 16.64 -29.23 4.33
N GLY A 139 16.03 -28.43 3.44
CA GLY A 139 15.08 -28.90 2.43
C GLY A 139 13.72 -29.37 2.99
N HIS A 140 13.48 -29.28 4.30
CA HIS A 140 12.22 -29.70 4.92
C HIS A 140 11.16 -28.58 4.87
N ALA A 141 10.40 -28.52 3.77
CA ALA A 141 9.39 -27.48 3.51
C ALA A 141 8.49 -27.16 4.72
N ALA A 142 7.86 -28.16 5.34
CA ALA A 142 6.97 -27.92 6.49
C ALA A 142 7.67 -27.27 7.70
N ARG A 143 8.93 -27.62 7.96
CA ARG A 143 9.72 -27.00 9.04
C ARG A 143 10.17 -25.59 8.69
N ILE A 144 10.44 -25.34 7.41
CA ILE A 144 10.78 -24.01 6.90
C ILE A 144 9.59 -23.07 7.05
N GLU A 145 8.39 -23.51 6.67
CA GLU A 145 7.18 -22.69 6.80
C GLU A 145 6.81 -22.41 8.26
N ALA A 146 6.92 -23.42 9.15
CA ALA A 146 6.74 -23.21 10.58
C ALA A 146 7.74 -22.18 11.13
N TRP A 147 9.02 -22.32 10.77
CA TRP A 147 10.07 -21.38 11.19
C TRP A 147 9.83 -19.96 10.65
N LYS A 148 9.36 -19.82 9.40
CA LYS A 148 9.01 -18.52 8.81
C LYS A 148 7.87 -17.85 9.58
N MET A 149 6.82 -18.60 9.89
CA MET A 149 5.67 -18.09 10.67
C MET A 149 6.12 -17.63 12.07
N ASP A 150 6.89 -18.44 12.79
CA ASP A 150 7.41 -18.07 14.10
C ASP A 150 8.27 -16.79 14.03
N CYS A 151 9.14 -16.68 13.02
CA CYS A 151 9.93 -15.48 12.80
C CYS A 151 9.08 -14.25 12.48
N ALA A 152 8.05 -14.40 11.64
CA ALA A 152 7.13 -13.31 11.29
C ALA A 152 6.40 -12.78 12.53
N LEU A 153 5.86 -13.70 13.36
CA LEU A 153 5.18 -13.35 14.61
C LEU A 153 6.10 -12.61 15.59
N GLU A 154 7.28 -13.15 15.87
CA GLU A 154 8.24 -12.53 16.80
C GLU A 154 8.74 -11.18 16.29
N ARG A 155 9.00 -11.06 14.98
CA ARG A 155 9.39 -9.79 14.36
C ARG A 155 8.29 -8.75 14.46
N THR A 156 7.06 -9.13 14.16
CA THR A 156 5.90 -8.23 14.21
C THR A 156 5.66 -7.76 15.64
N LYS A 157 5.63 -8.68 16.61
CA LYS A 157 5.48 -8.36 18.03
C LYS A 157 6.55 -7.38 18.52
N ARG A 158 7.80 -7.54 18.07
CA ARG A 158 8.92 -6.68 18.48
C ARG A 158 8.94 -5.32 17.78
N LEU A 159 8.69 -5.27 16.47
CA LEU A 159 8.91 -4.07 15.65
C LEU A 159 7.63 -3.26 15.39
N ARG A 160 6.48 -3.94 15.33
CA ARG A 160 5.16 -3.37 15.03
C ARG A 160 4.11 -3.99 15.95
N PRO A 161 4.18 -3.72 17.27
CA PRO A 161 3.23 -4.27 18.25
C PRO A 161 1.77 -3.89 17.94
N ASP A 162 1.56 -2.77 17.24
CA ASP A 162 0.27 -2.33 16.73
C ASP A 162 -0.32 -3.31 15.70
N LEU A 163 0.49 -3.82 14.77
CA LEU A 163 0.07 -4.82 13.80
C LEU A 163 -0.14 -6.19 14.45
N TYR A 164 0.73 -6.58 15.38
CA TYR A 164 0.57 -7.82 16.13
C TYR A 164 -0.76 -7.86 16.91
N ALA A 165 -1.14 -6.74 17.53
CA ALA A 165 -2.43 -6.63 18.21
C ALA A 165 -3.62 -6.80 17.25
N LYS A 166 -3.56 -6.22 16.04
CA LYS A 166 -4.57 -6.42 14.98
C LYS A 166 -4.66 -7.89 14.55
N HIS A 167 -3.52 -8.53 14.30
CA HIS A 167 -3.44 -9.93 13.91
C HIS A 167 -4.10 -10.86 14.95
N VAL A 168 -3.75 -10.72 16.22
CA VAL A 168 -4.34 -11.51 17.32
C VAL A 168 -5.83 -11.23 17.49
N GLY A 169 -6.27 -10.00 17.20
CA GLY A 169 -7.68 -9.61 17.23
C GLY A 169 -8.54 -10.27 16.15
N ARG A 170 -8.00 -10.55 14.96
CA ARG A 170 -8.70 -11.22 13.86
C ARG A 170 -9.06 -12.69 14.13
N GLY A 171 -8.33 -13.35 15.03
CA GLY A 171 -8.55 -14.76 15.39
C GLY A 171 -9.63 -15.00 16.45
N LYS A 172 -10.31 -13.95 16.92
CA LYS A 172 -11.45 -14.02 17.85
C LYS A 172 -12.76 -13.78 17.12
#